data_AF-A0A3A4Q8E0-F1
#
_entry.id   AF-A0A3A4Q8E0-F1
#
_cell.length_a   1.000
_cell.length_b   1.000
_cell.length_c   1.000
_cell.angle_alpha   90.00
_cell.angle_beta   90.00
_cell.angle_gamma   90.00
#
_symmetry.space_group_name_H-M   'P 1'
#
loop_
_entity.id
_entity.type
_entity.pdbx_description
1 polymer ?
#
loop_
_entity_poly.entity_id
_entity_poly.type
_entity_poly.pdbx_seq_one_letter_code
_entity_poly.pdbx_strand_id
1 'polypeptide(L)'
;MAGYDPEMDKILKTWTCEETGLVVSINQYGNGEPKLQIGPRMIRKKDGSGERSTKAGRLTMEDVMWLHEMIDEIKDDLAGRVDPTK
;
A
#
# COMPACT_ATOMS: atom_id res chain seq x y z
N MET A 1 19.95 13.69 -15.85
CA MET A 1 19.03 13.15 -14.83
C MET A 1 18.88 11.68 -15.14
N ALA A 2 19.47 10.78 -14.35
CA ALA A 2 19.33 9.35 -14.58
C ALA A 2 17.86 8.98 -14.34
N GLY A 3 17.24 8.28 -15.30
CA GLY A 3 15.86 7.84 -15.19
C GLY A 3 15.68 6.81 -14.07
N TYR A 4 14.42 6.43 -13.81
CA TYR A 4 14.11 5.29 -12.96
C TYR A 4 14.71 4.01 -13.56
N ASP A 5 15.48 3.28 -12.75
CA ASP A 5 16.02 1.97 -13.05
C ASP A 5 15.23 0.90 -12.26
N PRO A 6 14.43 0.05 -12.94
CA PRO A 6 13.68 -1.01 -12.28
C PRO A 6 14.54 -2.00 -11.49
N GLU A 7 15.80 -2.25 -11.90
CA GLU A 7 16.68 -3.22 -11.24
C GLU A 7 17.15 -2.73 -9.87
N MET A 8 17.19 -1.41 -9.69
CA MET A 8 17.51 -0.78 -8.42
C MET A 8 16.35 -0.85 -7.42
N ASP A 9 15.13 -1.12 -7.87
CA ASP A 9 13.92 -1.06 -7.05
C ASP A 9 13.59 -2.40 -6.40
N LYS A 10 13.98 -2.56 -5.14
CA LYS A 10 13.88 -3.83 -4.41
C LYS A 10 12.72 -3.82 -3.43
N ILE A 11 12.02 -4.95 -3.34
CA ILE A 11 11.05 -5.23 -2.28
C ILE A 11 11.80 -5.92 -1.14
N LEU A 12 11.80 -5.31 0.05
CA LEU A 12 12.46 -5.86 1.24
C LEU A 12 11.53 -6.79 2.02
N LYS A 13 10.24 -6.45 2.10
CA LYS A 13 9.23 -7.22 2.84
C LYS A 13 7.84 -6.95 2.29
N THR A 14 6.97 -7.96 2.36
CA THR A 14 5.58 -7.86 1.92
C THR A 14 4.64 -8.55 2.91
N TRP A 15 3.48 -7.96 3.14
CA TRP A 15 2.33 -8.52 3.83
C TRP A 15 1.12 -8.47 2.92
N THR A 16 0.20 -9.43 3.07
CA THR A 16 -1.04 -9.48 2.30
C THR A 16 -2.20 -9.77 3.24
N CYS A 17 -3.25 -8.95 3.18
CA CYS A 17 -4.52 -9.22 3.84
C CYS A 17 -5.28 -10.24 2.99
N GLU A 18 -5.46 -11.46 3.52
CA GLU A 18 -6.09 -12.56 2.79
C GLU A 18 -7.56 -12.30 2.46
N GLU A 19 -8.26 -11.58 3.34
CA GLU A 19 -9.69 -11.28 3.19
C GLU A 19 -9.95 -10.22 2.11
N THR A 20 -9.17 -9.14 2.10
CA THR A 20 -9.44 -7.98 1.23
C THR A 20 -8.53 -7.90 0.00
N GLY A 21 -7.44 -8.66 -0.02
CA GLY A 21 -6.41 -8.61 -1.06
C GLY A 21 -5.50 -7.38 -0.98
N LEU A 22 -5.53 -6.63 0.13
CA LEU A 22 -4.63 -5.49 0.35
C LEU A 22 -3.19 -5.98 0.51
N VAL A 23 -2.27 -5.41 -0.26
CA VAL A 23 -0.84 -5.68 -0.14
C VAL A 23 -0.16 -4.48 0.51
N VAL A 24 0.71 -4.74 1.49
CA VAL A 24 1.58 -3.73 2.10
C VAL A 24 3.02 -4.20 1.93
N SER A 25 3.93 -3.34 1.48
CA SER A 25 5.33 -3.72 1.27
C SER A 25 6.30 -2.62 1.68
N ILE A 26 7.53 -3.01 2.01
CA ILE A 26 8.67 -2.09 2.15
C ILE A 26 9.50 -2.20 0.89
N ASN A 27 9.74 -1.06 0.23
CA ASN A 27 10.48 -0.95 -1.01
C ASN A 27 11.70 -0.04 -0.82
N GLN A 28 12.82 -0.37 -1.44
CA GLN A 28 14.05 0.42 -1.39
C GLN A 28 14.64 0.57 -2.79
N TYR A 29 14.89 1.81 -3.20
CA TYR A 29 15.54 2.09 -4.48
C TYR A 29 17.04 2.30 -4.27
N GLY A 30 17.87 1.41 -4.81
CA GLY A 30 19.31 1.41 -4.62
C GLY A 30 19.69 1.32 -3.15
N ASN A 31 20.55 2.24 -2.70
CA ASN A 31 20.94 2.40 -1.30
C ASN A 31 20.17 3.54 -0.60
N GLY A 32 19.08 4.03 -1.20
CA GLY A 32 18.24 5.08 -0.62
C GLY A 32 17.44 4.59 0.59
N GLU A 33 16.69 5.50 1.21
CA GLU A 33 15.84 5.13 2.35
C GLU A 33 14.68 4.20 1.93
N PRO A 34 14.42 3.12 2.69
CA PRO A 34 13.24 2.29 2.49
C PRO A 34 11.96 3.09 2.70
N LYS A 35 10.93 2.79 1.90
CA LYS A 35 9.63 3.42 1.95
C LYS A 35 8.52 2.37 2.05
N LEU A 36 7.45 2.70 2.77
CA LEU A 36 6.26 1.87 2.84
C LEU A 36 5.39 2.09 1.61
N GLN A 37 4.84 1.03 1.05
CA GLN A 37 3.84 1.08 0.01
C GLN A 37 2.57 0.38 0.52
N ILE A 38 1.43 1.08 0.49
CA ILE A 38 0.12 0.55 0.91
C ILE A 38 -0.76 0.42 -0.33
N GLY A 39 -0.89 -0.80 -0.84
CA GLY A 39 -1.52 -1.13 -2.11
C GLY A 39 -0.49 -1.54 -3.18
N PRO A 40 -0.93 -1.96 -4.37
CA PRO A 40 -2.31 -2.00 -4.88
C PRO A 40 -3.23 -2.98 -4.14
N ARG A 41 -4.54 -2.78 -4.25
CA ARG A 41 -5.50 -3.83 -3.89
C ARG A 41 -5.52 -4.85 -5.03
N MET A 42 -5.18 -6.11 -4.76
CA MET A 42 -5.25 -7.15 -5.78
C MET A 42 -6.72 -7.41 -6.11
N ILE A 43 -7.22 -6.88 -7.24
CA ILE A 43 -8.56 -7.22 -7.74
C ILE A 43 -8.48 -8.61 -8.36
N ARG A 44 -9.01 -9.62 -7.67
CA ARG A 44 -9.26 -10.94 -8.25
C ARG A 44 -10.50 -10.84 -9.15
N LYS A 45 -10.37 -11.04 -10.47
CA LYS A 45 -11.55 -11.24 -11.32
C LYS A 45 -12.16 -12.61 -11.02
N LYS A 46 -13.45 -12.79 -11.35
CA LYS A 46 -14.18 -14.06 -11.17
C LYS A 46 -13.54 -15.25 -11.90
N ASP A 47 -12.69 -15.01 -12.91
CA ASP A 47 -11.98 -16.01 -13.71
C ASP A 47 -10.55 -16.31 -13.21
N GLY A 48 -10.13 -15.74 -12.07
CA GLY A 48 -8.80 -15.94 -11.51
C GLY A 48 -7.68 -15.13 -12.18
N SER A 49 -7.95 -14.43 -13.28
CA SER A 49 -6.98 -13.52 -13.90
C SER A 49 -7.06 -12.14 -13.26
N GLY A 50 -5.94 -11.53 -12.92
CA GLY A 50 -5.95 -10.17 -12.39
C GLY A 50 -4.58 -9.54 -12.58
N GLU A 51 -4.52 -8.40 -13.27
CA GLU A 51 -3.35 -7.53 -13.20
C GLU A 51 -3.71 -6.06 -13.06
N ARG A 52 -3.01 -5.46 -12.09
CA ARG A 52 -2.75 -4.05 -11.76
C ARG A 52 -3.91 -3.18 -11.27
N SER A 53 -3.86 -2.91 -9.96
CA SER A 53 -4.36 -1.66 -9.39
C SER A 53 -3.25 -0.59 -9.41
N THR A 54 -3.67 0.65 -9.57
CA THR A 54 -2.87 1.88 -9.65
C THR A 54 -1.84 1.96 -8.52
N LYS A 55 -0.59 2.28 -8.88
CA LYS A 55 0.55 2.38 -7.96
C LYS A 55 0.17 3.20 -6.74
N ALA A 56 0.12 2.54 -5.59
CA ALA A 56 0.10 3.25 -4.32
C ALA A 56 1.35 4.13 -4.20
N GLY A 57 1.21 5.32 -3.65
CA GLY A 57 2.35 6.17 -3.30
C GLY A 57 3.27 5.45 -2.30
N ARG A 58 4.55 5.83 -2.30
CA ARG A 58 5.55 5.37 -1.33
C ARG A 58 5.66 6.39 -0.20
N LEU A 59 5.30 5.96 1.00
CA LEU A 59 5.33 6.74 2.23
C LEU A 59 6.73 6.65 2.85
N THR A 60 7.27 7.79 3.25
CA THR A 60 8.51 7.84 4.06
C THR A 60 8.23 7.34 5.49
N MET A 61 9.28 7.21 6.30
CA MET A 61 9.10 6.90 7.72
C MET A 61 8.29 7.99 8.44
N GLU A 62 8.48 9.27 8.08
CA GLU A 62 7.72 10.39 8.64
C GLU A 62 6.24 10.29 8.30
N ASP A 63 5.91 10.00 7.05
CA ASP A 63 4.52 9.78 6.61
C ASP A 63 3.87 8.61 7.36
N VAL A 64 4.63 7.54 7.63
CA VAL A 64 4.14 6.36 8.37
C VAL A 64 3.86 6.69 9.83
N MET A 65 4.72 7.47 10.49
CA MET A 65 4.50 7.91 11.87
C MET A 65 3.25 8.78 11.96
N TRP A 66 3.10 9.75 11.05
CA TRP A 66 1.91 10.59 10.99
C TRP A 66 0.64 9.77 10.70
N LEU A 67 0.69 8.84 9.73
CA LEU A 67 -0.45 7.97 9.43
C LEU A 67 -0.84 7.10 10.63
N HIS A 68 0.13 6.62 11.41
CA HIS A 68 -0.13 5.86 12.62
C HIS A 68 -0.83 6.70 13.70
N GLU A 69 -0.50 7.98 13.83
CA GLU A 69 -1.22 8.90 14.73
C GLU A 69 -2.64 9.17 14.26
N MET A 70 -2.86 9.28 12.95
CA MET A 70 -4.17 9.57 12.36
C MET A 70 -5.08 8.33 12.23
N ILE A 71 -4.55 7.11 12.37
CA ILE A 71 -5.25 5.90 11.92
C ILE A 71 -6.57 5.64 12.66
N ASP A 72 -6.63 5.94 13.95
CA ASP A 72 -7.83 5.73 14.75
C ASP A 72 -8.90 6.78 14.45
N GLU A 73 -8.53 8.05 14.27
CA GLU A 73 -9.45 9.09 13.80
C GLU A 73 -10.05 8.72 12.43
N ILE A 74 -9.20 8.28 11.49
CA ILE A 74 -9.64 7.82 10.17
C ILE A 74 -10.61 6.64 10.29
N LYS A 75 -10.35 5.68 11.19
CA LYS A 75 -11.23 4.52 11.40
C LYS A 75 -12.60 4.95 11.94
N ASP A 76 -12.63 5.86 12.90
CA ASP A 76 -13.89 6.34 13.48
C ASP A 76 -14.73 7.09 12.43
N ASP A 77 -14.07 7.96 11.65
CA ASP A 77 -14.69 8.68 10.55
C ASP A 77 -15.21 7.75 9.45
N LEU A 78 -14.47 6.68 9.14
CA LEU A 78 -14.91 5.65 8.19
C LEU A 78 -16.09 4.86 8.75
N ALA A 79 -16.04 4.44 10.02
CA ALA A 79 -17.11 3.69 10.67
C ALA A 79 -18.45 4.45 10.66
N GLY A 80 -18.41 5.77 10.82
CA GLY A 80 -19.60 6.62 10.73
C GLY A 80 -20.15 6.80 9.30
N ARG A 81 -19.39 6.44 8.27
CA ARG A 81 -19.76 6.63 6.84
C ARG A 81 -20.06 5.32 6.11
N VAL A 82 -19.58 4.19 6.61
CA VAL A 82 -19.94 2.88 6.05
C VAL A 82 -21.38 2.56 6.43
N ASP A 83 -22.24 2.48 5.42
CA ASP A 83 -23.65 2.14 5.60
C ASP A 83 -23.76 0.67 6.03
N PRO A 84 -24.25 0.35 7.24
CA PRO A 84 -24.40 -1.03 7.71
C PRO A 84 -25.50 -1.81 6.98
N THR A 85 -26.25 -1.17 6.07
CA THR A 85 -27.38 -1.79 5.34
C THR A 85 -27.14 -2.03 3.84
N LYS A 86 -25.90 -1.86 3.36
CA LYS A 86 -25.48 -2.25 2.00
C LYS A 86 -24.61 -3.49 1.97
#